data_AF-A0A7L8SKB9-F1
#
_entry.id   AF-A0A7L8SKB9-F1
#
_cell.length_a   1.000
_cell.length_b   1.000
_cell.length_c   1.000
_cell.angle_alpha   90.00
_cell.angle_beta   90.00
_cell.angle_gamma   90.00
#
_symmetry.space_group_name_H-M   'P 1'
#
loop_
_entity.id
_entity.type
_entity.pdbx_description
1 polymer ?
#
loop_
_entity_poly.entity_id
_entity_poly.type
_entity_poly.pdbx_seq_one_letter_code
_entity_poly.pdbx_strand_id
1 'polypeptide(L)' 'MAFTAQDLAAIDAAISSGELTIRAADGRQVTMRSVAELLQAREVVTNGIADASGSAQRM' A
#
# COMPACT_ATOMS: atom_id res chain seq x y z
N MET A 1 2.25 10.06 6.90
CA MET A 1 1.41 10.52 5.78
C MET A 1 0.24 9.55 5.69
N ALA A 2 -1.00 10.04 5.55
CA ALA A 2 -2.18 9.17 5.47
C ALA A 2 -2.13 8.40 4.14
N PHE A 3 -2.43 7.10 4.19
CA PHE A 3 -2.57 6.28 2.99
C PHE A 3 -3.73 6.80 2.14
N THR A 4 -3.58 6.74 0.81
CA THR A 4 -4.57 7.28 -0.14
C THR A 4 -5.07 6.19 -1.09
N ALA A 5 -6.21 6.43 -1.75
CA ALA A 5 -6.73 5.53 -2.78
C ALA A 5 -5.73 5.32 -3.95
N GLN A 6 -4.82 6.26 -4.14
CA GLN A 6 -3.76 6.18 -5.14
C GLN A 6 -2.69 5.13 -4.77
N ASP A 7 -2.40 4.97 -3.47
CA ASP A 7 -1.52 3.91 -2.96
C ASP A 7 -2.15 2.53 -3.15
N LEU A 8 -3.47 2.43 -2.92
CA LEU A 8 -4.21 1.19 -3.13
C LEU A 8 -4.18 0.75 -4.61
N ALA A 9 -4.39 1.69 -5.53
CA ALA A 9 -4.33 1.43 -6.97
C ALA A 9 -2.92 1.03 -7.43
N ALA A 10 -1.88 1.60 -6.84
CA ALA A 10 -0.49 1.20 -7.13
C ALA A 10 -0.20 -0.23 -6.67
N ILE A 11 -0.75 -0.66 -5.54
CA ILE A 11 -0.61 -2.02 -5.03
C ILE A 11 -1.41 -3.01 -5.89
N ASP A 12 -2.66 -2.70 -6.27
CA ASP A 12 -3.47 -3.56 -7.13
C ASP A 12 -2.84 -3.74 -8.53
N ALA A 13 -2.29 -2.67 -9.12
CA ALA A 13 -1.58 -2.74 -10.40
C ALA A 13 -0.35 -3.66 -10.32
N ALA A 14 0.36 -3.63 -9.20
CA ALA A 14 1.53 -4.47 -8.99
C ALA A 14 1.21 -5.93 -8.66
N ILE A 15 0.11 -6.18 -7.94
CA ILE A 15 -0.43 -7.53 -7.77
C ILE A 15 -0.79 -8.12 -9.14
N SER A 16 -1.46 -7.33 -10.00
CA SER A 16 -1.79 -7.76 -11.36
C SER A 16 -0.56 -7.99 -12.24
N SER A 17 0.53 -7.25 -12.01
CA SER A 17 1.79 -7.41 -12.74
C SER A 17 2.66 -8.56 -12.23
N GLY A 18 2.37 -9.11 -11.03
CA GLY A 18 3.15 -10.17 -10.38
C GLY A 18 4.48 -9.71 -9.75
N GLU A 19 4.86 -8.45 -9.95
CA GLU A 19 6.06 -7.83 -9.37
C GLU A 19 5.74 -6.37 -8.96
N LEU A 20 5.92 -6.03 -7.67
CA LEU A 20 5.80 -4.66 -7.18
C LEU A 20 7.19 -4.08 -7.01
N THR A 21 7.48 -2.99 -7.73
CA THR A 21 8.69 -2.21 -7.46
C THR A 21 8.31 -0.93 -6.75
N ILE A 22 8.50 -0.89 -5.44
CA ILE A 22 8.26 0.29 -4.61
C ILE A 22 9.56 0.96 -4.24
N ARG A 23 9.57 2.29 -4.22
CA ARG A 23 10.66 3.05 -3.63
C ARG A 23 10.34 3.20 -2.14
N ALA A 24 11.07 2.46 -1.30
CA ALA A 24 10.98 2.54 0.15
C ALA A 24 11.27 3.97 0.63
N ALA A 25 10.78 4.31 1.82
CA ALA A 25 10.99 5.63 2.44
C ALA A 25 12.48 6.00 2.57
N ASP A 26 13.35 4.99 2.61
CA ASP A 26 14.81 5.11 2.69
C ASP A 26 15.46 5.43 1.32
N GLY A 27 14.65 5.66 0.28
CA GLY A 27 15.08 5.93 -1.09
C GLY A 27 15.47 4.68 -1.90
N ARG A 28 15.43 3.49 -1.29
CA ARG A 28 15.77 2.22 -1.93
C ARG A 28 14.64 1.70 -2.80
N GLN A 29 14.98 1.20 -3.98
CA GLN A 29 14.02 0.51 -4.84
C GLN A 29 13.95 -0.95 -4.42
N VAL A 30 12.79 -1.37 -3.93
CA VAL A 30 12.51 -2.72 -3.44
C VAL A 30 11.54 -3.37 -4.42
N THR A 31 11.99 -4.45 -5.06
CA THR A 31 11.15 -5.29 -5.93
C THR A 31 10.65 -6.48 -5.12
N MET A 32 9.35 -6.48 -4.81
CA MET A 32 8.66 -7.60 -4.18
C MET A 32 8.18 -8.56 -5.27
N ARG A 33 8.65 -9.81 -5.20
CA ARG A 33 8.26 -10.90 -6.11
C ARG A 33 7.32 -11.91 -5.45
N SER A 34 6.95 -11.66 -4.20
CA SER A 34 6.11 -12.53 -3.38
C SER A 34 4.69 -12.00 -3.35
N VAL A 35 3.76 -12.67 -4.03
CA VAL A 35 2.32 -12.32 -4.02
C VAL A 35 1.75 -12.27 -2.58
N ALA A 36 2.27 -13.10 -1.68
CA ALA A 36 1.89 -13.08 -0.26
C ALA A 36 2.24 -11.75 0.43
N GLU A 37 3.42 -11.18 0.14
CA GLU A 37 3.80 -9.88 0.70
C GLU A 37 2.98 -8.75 0.07
N LEU A 38 2.62 -8.85 -1.21
CA LEU A 38 1.74 -7.88 -1.86
C LEU A 38 0.35 -7.85 -1.24
N LEU A 39 -0.22 -9.02 -0.94
CA LEU A 39 -1.49 -9.15 -0.23
C LEU A 39 -1.42 -8.55 1.17
N GLN A 40 -0.32 -8.79 1.89
CA GLN A 40 -0.12 -8.25 3.23
C GLN A 40 0.04 -6.72 3.20
N ALA A 41 0.78 -6.18 2.23
CA ALA A 41 0.89 -4.74 2.02
C ALA A 41 -0.46 -4.09 1.70
N ARG A 42 -1.31 -4.75 0.89
CA ARG A 42 -2.68 -4.30 0.59
C ARG A 42 -3.52 -4.20 1.86
N GLU A 43 -3.45 -5.18 2.76
CA GLU A 43 -4.15 -5.13 4.04
C GLU A 43 -3.68 -3.97 4.93
N VAL A 44 -2.37 -3.76 5.04
CA VAL A 44 -1.81 -2.65 5.84
C VAL A 44 -2.30 -1.30 5.33
N VAL A 45 -2.27 -1.09 4.01
CA VAL A 45 -2.75 0.15 3.39
C VAL A 45 -4.26 0.30 3.56
N THR A 46 -5.04 -0.77 3.35
CA THR A 46 -6.51 -0.74 3.52
C THR A 46 -6.89 -0.38 4.96
N ASN A 47 -6.24 -1.02 5.94
CA ASN A 47 -6.46 -0.72 7.36
C ASN A 47 -6.02 0.69 7.71
N GLY A 48 -4.89 1.16 7.17
CA GLY A 48 -4.43 2.53 7.38
C GLY A 48 -5.38 3.59 6.79
N ILE A 49 -6.00 3.33 5.63
CA ILE A 49 -7.03 4.20 5.04
C ILE A 49 -8.29 4.21 5.92
N ALA A 50 -8.73 3.04 6.41
CA ALA A 50 -9.89 2.93 7.28
C ALA A 50 -9.68 3.68 8.61
N ASP A 51 -8.49 3.56 9.20
CA ASP A 51 -8.11 4.22 10.45
C ASP A 51 -7.97 5.75 10.28
N ALA A 52 -7.40 6.19 9.15
CA ALA A 52 -7.34 7.60 8.77
C ALA A 52 -8.74 8.21 8.53
N SER A 53 -9.67 7.44 7.97
CA SER A 53 -11.06 7.85 7.74
C SER A 53 -11.86 7.95 9.04
N GLY A 54 -11.57 7.07 10.01
CA GLY A 54 -12.17 7.12 11.35
C GLY A 54 -11.68 8.28 12.22
N SER A 55 -10.43 8.70 12.03
CA SER A 55 -9.83 9.84 12.74
C SER A 55 -10.22 11.20 12.13
N ALA A 56 -10.41 11.28 10.81
CA ALA A 56 -10.89 12.49 10.14
C ALA A 56 -12.38 12.82 10.44
N GLN A 57 -13.22 11.84 10.77
CA GLN A 57 -14.64 12.04 11.10
C GLN A 57 -14.87 12.47 12.57
N ARG A 58 -13.84 12.47 13.42
CA ARG A 58 -13.93 12.79 14.86
C ARG A 58 -13.45 14.21 15.23
N MET A 59 -13.19 15.08 14.27
CA MET A 59 -12.82 16.49 14.52
C MET A 59 -13.89 17.47 14.06
#